data_AF-A0A536ATY0-F1
#
_entry.id   AF-A0A536ATY0-F1
#
_cell.length_a   1.000
_cell.length_b   1.000
_cell.length_c   1.000
_cell.angle_alpha   90.00
_cell.angle_beta   90.00
_cell.angle_gamma   90.00
#
_symmetry.space_group_name_H-M   'P 1'
#
loop_
_entity.id
_entity.type
_entity.pdbx_description
1 polymer ?
#
loop_
_entity_poly.entity_id
_entity_poly.type
_entity_poly.pdbx_seq_one_letter_code
_entity_poly.pdbx_strand_id
1 'polypeptide(L)' 'MAFKIRIMASHGKPGRGPVPRIIYKAEAYEEGDQFRERKWQCLHDHETVEHAFNCGMVWLGDQPGPAPGGRVETA' A
#
# COMPACT_ATOMS: atom_id res chain seq x y z
N MET A 1 -11.96 2.88 -8.88
CA MET A 1 -11.84 1.87 -7.81
C MET A 1 -11.23 2.58 -6.60
N ALA A 2 -11.71 2.32 -5.38
CA ALA A 2 -11.16 2.94 -4.17
C ALA A 2 -10.13 2.00 -3.54
N PHE A 3 -8.89 2.48 -3.37
CA PHE A 3 -7.82 1.74 -2.70
C PHE A 3 -7.66 2.22 -1.25
N LYS A 4 -7.28 1.30 -0.37
CA LYS A 4 -6.85 1.59 1.01
C LYS A 4 -5.44 1.07 1.25
N ILE A 5 -4.72 1.76 2.13
CA ILE A 5 -3.37 1.39 2.55
C ILE A 5 -3.40 0.61 3.86
N ARG A 6 -2.64 -0.47 3.94
CA ARG A 6 -2.28 -1.16 5.20
C ARG A 6 -0.77 -1.19 5.36
N ILE A 7 -0.31 -1.23 6.61
CA ILE A 7 1.12 -1.36 6.94
C ILE A 7 1.38 -2.78 7.42
N MET A 8 2.30 -3.46 6.75
CA MET A 8 2.78 -4.78 7.15
C MET A 8 4.11 -4.63 7.87
N ALA A 9 4.20 -5.20 9.07
CA ALA A 9 5.46 -5.36 9.79
C ALA A 9 6.01 -6.77 9.52
N SER A 10 7.28 -6.87 9.20
CA SER A 10 7.98 -8.14 9.04
C SER A 10 9.41 -8.05 9.56
N HIS A 11 10.07 -9.19 9.72
CA HIS A 11 11.48 -9.22 10.01
C HIS A 11 12.27 -8.98 8.71
N GLY A 12 13.20 -8.03 8.75
CA GLY A 12 14.16 -7.80 7.68
C GLY A 12 15.15 -8.97 7.58
N LYS A 13 16.07 -8.86 6.62
CA LYS A 13 17.10 -9.89 6.44
C LYS A 13 17.86 -10.11 7.76
N PRO A 14 18.17 -11.37 8.12
CA PRO A 14 18.98 -11.66 9.30
C PRO A 14 20.30 -10.88 9.21
N GLY A 15 20.52 -9.97 10.15
CA GLY A 15 21.77 -9.23 10.27
C GLY A 15 22.83 -10.07 10.98
N ARG A 16 23.95 -9.42 11.34
CA ARG A 16 24.99 -10.04 12.19
C ARG A 16 24.59 -10.18 13.67
N GLY A 17 23.44 -9.63 14.07
CA GLY A 17 22.94 -9.68 15.44
C GLY A 17 21.91 -10.79 15.67
N PRO A 18 21.61 -11.12 16.94
CA PRO A 18 20.74 -12.23 17.31
C PRO A 18 19.25 -11.99 16.98
N VAL A 19 18.84 -10.73 16.77
CA VAL A 19 17.45 -10.36 16.47
C VAL A 19 17.41 -9.61 15.14
N PRO A 20 16.67 -10.10 14.13
CA PRO A 20 16.46 -9.38 12.89
C PRO A 20 15.69 -8.07 13.12
N ARG A 21 16.11 -7.00 12.45
CA ARG A 21 15.46 -5.68 12.49
C ARG A 21 14.02 -5.80 11.98
N ILE A 22 13.06 -5.15 12.64
CA ILE A 22 11.70 -5.03 12.12
C ILE A 22 11.70 -4.02 10.96
N ILE A 23 11.09 -4.41 9.85
CA ILE A 23 10.85 -3.56 8.69
C ILE A 23 9.36 -3.37 8.49
N TYR A 24 8.99 -2.22 7.94
CA TYR A 24 7.61 -1.88 7.62
C TYR A 24 7.46 -1.69 6.11
N LYS A 25 6.36 -2.17 5.55
CA LYS A 25 5.99 -1.98 4.13
C LYS A 25 4.55 -1.52 4.00
N ALA A 26 4.34 -0.59 3.07
CA ALA A 26 3.02 -0.18 2.63
C ALA A 26 2.48 -1.18 1.62
N GLU A 27 1.22 -1.57 1.80
CA GLU A 27 0.46 -2.37 0.86
C GLU A 27 -0.86 -1.69 0.54
N ALA A 28 -1.26 -1.72 -0.73
CA ALA A 28 -2.58 -1.28 -1.15
C ALA A 28 -3.47 -2.48 -1.49
N TYR A 29 -4.74 -2.35 -1.10
CA TYR A 29 -5.79 -3.30 -1.42
C TYR A 29 -7.06 -2.53 -1.80
N GLU A 30 -7.94 -3.17 -2.57
CA GLU A 30 -9.22 -2.57 -2.94
C GLU A 30 -10.17 -2.56 -1.74
N GLU A 31 -10.84 -1.44 -1.48
CA GLU A 31 -11.72 -1.30 -0.33
C GLU A 31 -12.88 -2.30 -0.33
N GLY A 32 -13.37 -2.68 -1.52
CA GLY A 32 -14.43 -3.68 -1.70
C GLY A 32 -13.96 -5.13 -1.72
N ASP A 33 -12.65 -5.39 -1.67
CA ASP A 33 -12.12 -6.75 -1.69
C ASP A 33 -12.15 -7.38 -0.28
N GLN A 34 -13.03 -8.37 -0.12
CA GLN A 34 -13.20 -9.12 1.13
C GLN A 34 -11.91 -9.82 1.60
N PHE A 35 -11.06 -10.23 0.66
CA PHE A 35 -9.81 -10.92 0.97
C PHE A 35 -8.66 -9.95 1.26
N ARG A 36 -8.86 -8.65 0.99
CA ARG A 36 -7.84 -7.61 1.08
C ARG A 36 -6.57 -8.05 0.34
N GLU A 37 -6.74 -8.54 -0.88
CA GLU A 37 -5.66 -8.97 -1.75
C GLU A 37 -4.75 -7.77 -2.04
N ARG A 38 -3.45 -8.03 -1.97
CA ARG A 38 -2.43 -7.00 -2.16
C ARG A 38 -2.31 -6.68 -3.65
N LYS A 39 -2.88 -5.54 -4.06
CA LYS A 39 -2.75 -5.01 -5.44
C LYS A 39 -1.44 -4.27 -5.66
N TRP A 40 -0.85 -3.72 -4.60
CA TRP A 40 0.45 -3.07 -4.66
C TRP A 40 1.21 -3.20 -3.33
N GLN A 41 2.54 -3.13 -3.40
CA GLN A 41 3.45 -3.06 -2.25
C GLN A 41 4.65 -2.18 -2.59
N CYS A 42 5.12 -1.37 -1.63
CA CYS A 42 6.40 -0.68 -1.79
C CYS A 42 7.57 -1.68 -1.85
N LEU A 43 8.55 -1.43 -2.73
CA LEU A 43 9.67 -2.35 -2.93
C LEU A 43 10.78 -2.19 -1.86
N HIS A 44 10.83 -1.06 -1.18
CA HIS A 44 11.81 -0.75 -0.15
C HIS A 44 11.30 -1.05 1.25
N ASP A 45 12.25 -1.13 2.19
CA ASP A 45 12.00 -1.42 3.60
C ASP A 45 11.99 -0.11 4.38
N HIS A 46 10.98 0.10 5.22
CA HIS A 46 10.92 1.25 6.11
C HIS A 46 11.33 0.91 7.53
N GLU A 47 11.89 1.91 8.20
CA GLU A 47 12.33 1.83 9.58
C GLU A 47 11.21 2.05 10.59
N THR A 48 10.19 2.83 10.19
CA THR A 48 9.07 3.26 11.04
C THR A 48 7.75 3.08 10.30
N VAL A 49 6.67 2.99 11.07
CA VAL A 49 5.30 2.86 10.54
C VAL A 49 4.92 4.12 9.77
N GLU A 50 5.29 5.30 10.28
CA GLU A 50 4.97 6.60 9.69
C GLU A 50 5.60 6.76 8.31
N HIS A 51 6.85 6.32 8.13
CA HIS A 51 7.51 6.36 6.82
C HIS A 51 6.83 5.44 5.81
N ALA A 52 6.45 4.23 6.24
CA ALA A 52 5.70 3.31 5.38
C ALA A 52 4.33 3.90 5.01
N PHE A 53 3.61 4.47 5.97
CA PHE A 53 2.32 5.12 5.73
C PHE A 53 2.42 6.27 4.73
N ASN A 54 3.39 7.16 4.90
CA ASN A 54 3.62 8.27 3.97
C ASN A 54 3.94 7.77 2.56
N CYS A 55 4.73 6.70 2.41
CA CYS A 55 5.00 6.07 1.11
C CYS A 55 3.71 5.57 0.44
N GLY A 56 2.85 4.88 1.20
CA GLY A 56 1.56 4.41 0.69
C GLY A 56 0.63 5.55 0.29
N MET A 57 0.61 6.64 1.06
CA MET A 57 -0.22 7.82 0.76
C MET A 57 0.23 8.55 -0.50
N VAL A 58 1.55 8.64 -0.74
CA VAL A 58 2.08 9.18 -2.01
C VAL A 58 1.60 8.34 -3.19
N TRP A 59 1.77 7.01 -3.11
CA TRP A 59 1.28 6.11 -4.16
C TRP A 59 -0.23 6.19 -4.37
N LEU A 60 -1.01 6.34 -3.29
CA LEU A 60 -2.46 6.46 -3.34
C LEU A 60 -2.90 7.76 -4.04
N GLY A 61 -2.20 8.87 -3.80
CA GLY A 61 -2.43 10.16 -4.46
C GLY A 61 -2.13 10.14 -5.96
N ASP A 62 -1.21 9.28 -6.39
CA ASP A 62 -0.87 9.07 -7.81
C ASP A 62 -1.86 8.15 -8.53
N GLN A 63 -2.77 7.48 -7.81
CA GLN A 63 -3.76 6.63 -8.46
C GLN A 63 -4.75 7.48 -9.24
N PRO A 64 -5.13 7.06 -10.47
CA PRO A 64 -6.20 7.71 -11.19
C PRO A 64 -7.44 7.64 -10.31
N GLY A 65 -7.99 8.81 -9.95
CA GLY A 65 -9.25 8.90 -9.23
C GLY A 65 -10.33 8.09 -9.95
N PRO A 66 -11.41 7.68 -9.27
CA PRO A 66 -12.50 7.00 -9.95
C PRO A 66 -12.94 7.86 -11.12
N ALA A 67 -12.77 7.34 -12.35
CA ALA A 67 -13.23 8.03 -13.55
C ALA A 67 -14.69 8.44 -13.31
N PRO A 68 -15.07 9.71 -13.52
CA PRO A 68 -16.46 10.11 -13.41
C PRO A 68 -17.26 9.21 -14.36
N GLY A 69 -18.28 8.54 -13.82
CA GLY A 69 -19.04 7.52 -14.50
C GLY A 69 -19.43 7.95 -15.91
N GLY A 70 -19.02 7.15 -16.89
CA GLY A 70 -19.42 7.32 -18.28
C GLY A 70 -20.94 7.18 -18.38
N ARG A 71 -21.63 8.33 -18.42
CA ARG A 71 -22.97 8.42 -18.98
C ARG A 71 -22.81 8.98 -20.39
N VAL A 72 -22.67 8.08 -21.35
CA VAL A 72 -22.87 8.41 -22.76
C VAL A 72 -24.37 8.64 -22.91
N GLU A 73 -24.80 9.89 -22.84
CA GLU A 73 -26.13 10.27 -23.34
C GLU A 73 -26.01 10.40 -24.85
N THR A 74 -26.62 9.42 -25.54
CA THR A 74 -26.89 9.47 -26.98
C THR A 74 -27.84 10.62 -27.28
N ALA A 75 -27.46 11.48 -28.23
CA ALA A 75 -28.37 12.33 -28.99
C ALA A 75 -27.98 12.26 -30.47
#